data_AF-A0A2X3HK13-F1
#
_entry.id   AF-A0A2X3HK13-F1
#
_cell.length_a   1.000
_cell.length_b   1.000
_cell.length_c   1.000
_cell.angle_alpha   90.00
_cell.angle_beta   90.00
_cell.angle_gamma   90.00
#
_symmetry.space_group_name_H-M   'P 1'
#
loop_
_entity.id
_entity.type
_entity.pdbx_description
1 polymer ?
#
loop_
_entity_poly.entity_id
_entity_poly.type
_entity_poly.pdbx_seq_one_letter_code
_entity_poly.pdbx_strand_id
1 'polypeptide(L)'
;MLRNDPATNAMVREVATALFGAEQVGEVKPFMGSEDLPSCWSSTRMAAISPSAPATKPDRCMVHNPGYDFNDALLLTGAALWCGLTERYLR
;
A
#
# COMPACT_ATOMS: atom_id res chain seq x y z
N MET A 1 13.46 2.61 -13.93
CA MET A 1 12.31 1.93 -13.31
C MET A 1 12.15 2.51 -11.91
N LEU A 2 10.95 3.00 -11.58
CA LEU A 2 10.70 3.56 -10.25
C LEU A 2 10.86 2.48 -9.18
N ARG A 3 11.52 2.80 -8.07
CA ARG A 3 11.75 1.87 -6.97
C ARG A 3 11.58 2.60 -5.64
N ASN A 4 10.87 1.97 -4.71
CA ASN A 4 10.73 2.47 -3.34
C ASN A 4 12.10 2.54 -2.65
N ASP A 5 12.26 3.51 -1.75
CA ASP A 5 13.43 3.59 -0.87
C ASP A 5 13.48 2.33 0.03
N PRO A 6 14.59 1.56 0.08
CA PRO A 6 14.63 0.30 0.81
C PRO A 6 14.37 0.44 2.31
N ALA A 7 14.87 1.50 2.95
CA ALA A 7 14.71 1.71 4.39
C ALA A 7 13.25 2.02 4.75
N THR A 8 12.60 2.86 3.94
CA THR A 8 11.19 3.20 4.11
C THR A 8 10.29 2.00 3.83
N ASN A 9 10.61 1.22 2.79
CA ASN A 9 9.89 0.00 2.47
C ASN A 9 10.00 -1.05 3.61
N ALA A 10 11.15 -1.14 4.27
CA ALA A 10 11.33 -1.99 5.44
C ALA A 10 10.49 -1.52 6.64
N MET A 11 10.49 -0.21 6.94
CA MET A 11 9.65 0.36 8.01
C MET A 11 8.16 0.11 7.76
N VAL A 12 7.71 0.28 6.52
CA VAL A 12 6.32 -0.04 6.15
C VAL A 12 6.00 -1.51 6.38
N ARG A 13 6.89 -2.42 5.98
CA ARG A 13 6.72 -3.86 6.21
C ARG A 13 6.67 -4.19 7.71
N GLU A 14 7.53 -3.59 8.53
CA GLU A 14 7.52 -3.78 9.98
C GLU A 14 6.18 -3.36 10.60
N VAL A 15 5.70 -2.16 10.29
CA VAL A 15 4.43 -1.64 10.82
C VAL A 15 3.25 -2.49 10.34
N ALA A 16 3.18 -2.81 9.05
CA ALA A 16 2.11 -3.66 8.52
C ALA A 16 2.12 -5.06 9.15
N THR A 17 3.30 -5.65 9.36
CA THR A 17 3.45 -6.96 9.99
C THR A 17 3.01 -6.93 11.45
N ALA A 18 3.34 -5.87 12.19
CA ALA A 18 2.92 -5.70 13.58
C ALA A 18 1.40 -5.53 13.72
N LEU A 19 0.75 -4.84 12.77
CA LEU A 19 -0.70 -4.60 12.81
C LEU A 19 -1.54 -5.80 12.34
N PHE A 20 -1.09 -6.49 11.29
CA PHE A 20 -1.93 -7.45 10.57
C PHE A 20 -1.38 -8.89 10.57
N GLY A 21 -0.15 -9.09 11.04
CA GLY A 21 0.55 -10.37 10.99
C GLY A 21 1.27 -10.62 9.66
N ALA A 22 2.36 -11.38 9.70
CA ALA A 22 3.23 -11.60 8.53
C ALA A 22 2.50 -12.28 7.35
N GLU A 23 1.53 -13.15 7.63
CA GLU A 23 0.72 -13.85 6.62
C GLU A 23 -0.14 -12.89 5.77
N GLN A 24 -0.41 -11.69 6.27
CA GLN A 24 -1.20 -10.66 5.57
C GLN A 24 -0.32 -9.65 4.81
N VAL A 25 1.02 -9.81 4.82
CA VAL A 25 1.96 -8.84 4.25
C VAL A 25 2.81 -9.48 3.15
N GLY A 26 2.44 -9.20 1.90
CA GLY A 26 3.13 -9.70 0.70
C GLY A 26 4.12 -8.70 0.08
N GLU A 27 4.94 -9.20 -0.86
CA GLU A 27 5.68 -8.35 -1.79
C GLU A 27 4.88 -8.18 -3.09
N VAL A 28 4.77 -6.94 -3.55
CA VAL A 28 4.12 -6.62 -4.83
C VAL A 28 5.20 -6.54 -5.90
N LYS A 29 5.07 -7.36 -6.96
CA LYS A 29 5.94 -7.26 -8.12
C LYS A 29 5.71 -5.92 -8.83
N PRO A 30 6.74 -5.32 -9.41
CA PRO A 30 6.54 -4.14 -10.22
C PRO A 30 5.56 -4.42 -11.36
N PHE A 31 4.69 -3.45 -11.63
CA PHE A 31 3.68 -3.51 -12.68
C PHE A 31 3.73 -2.23 -13.52
N MET A 32 3.06 -2.25 -14.67
CA MET A 32 3.12 -1.16 -15.66
C MET A 32 2.30 0.09 -15.30
N GLY A 33 1.86 0.22 -14.05
CA GLY A 33 1.21 1.42 -13.56
C GLY A 33 2.20 2.57 -13.40
N SER A 34 1.77 3.79 -13.70
CA SER A 34 2.52 5.02 -13.43
C SER A 34 1.81 5.83 -12.34
N GLU A 35 2.59 6.49 -11.51
CA GLU A 35 2.11 7.38 -10.44
C GLU A 35 3.00 8.63 -10.41
N ASP A 36 2.44 9.79 -10.08
CA ASP A 36 3.15 11.07 -10.01
C ASP A 36 3.82 11.33 -8.65
N LEU A 37 3.55 10.51 -7.63
CA LEU A 37 4.15 10.56 -6.28
C LEU A 37 5.67 10.86 -6.25
N PRO A 38 6.52 10.24 -7.10
CA PRO A 38 7.97 10.51 -7.07
C PRO A 38 8.34 11.93 -7.50
N SER A 39 7.50 12.55 -8.34
CA SER A 39 7.74 13.91 -8.84
C SER A 39 7.33 14.97 -7.82
N CYS A 40 6.30 14.71 -7.01
CA CYS A 40 5.85 15.58 -5.93
C CYS A 40 6.81 15.60 -4.72
N TRP A 41 7.65 14.57 -4.55
CA TRP A 41 8.48 14.41 -3.35
C TRP A 41 9.90 13.90 -3.63
N SER A 42 10.53 14.45 -4.66
CA SER A 42 11.85 14.01 -5.18
C SER A 42 13.00 14.00 -4.15
N SER A 43 12.85 14.64 -2.99
CA SER A 43 13.84 14.69 -1.91
C SER A 43 13.50 13.83 -0.67
N THR A 44 12.36 13.12 -0.66
CA THR A 44 11.90 12.36 0.52
C THR A 44 11.90 10.86 0.26
N ARG A 45 12.19 10.07 1.30
CA ARG A 45 12.17 8.61 1.21
C ARG A 45 10.72 8.11 1.16
N MET A 46 10.38 7.30 0.17
CA MET A 46 9.00 6.90 -0.10
C MET A 46 8.83 5.39 -0.24
N ALA A 47 7.64 4.91 0.15
CA ALA A 47 7.14 3.59 -0.20
C ALA A 47 5.65 3.67 -0.56
N ALA A 48 5.28 3.19 -1.75
CA ALA A 48 3.89 2.99 -2.14
C ALA A 48 3.32 1.69 -1.56
N ILE A 49 2.06 1.71 -1.15
CA ILE A 49 1.37 0.60 -0.49
C ILE A 49 0.09 0.28 -1.27
N SER A 50 -0.17 -1.01 -1.51
CA SER A 50 -1.40 -1.48 -2.15
C SER A 50 -2.14 -2.43 -1.22
N PRO A 51 -3.20 -1.96 -0.52
CA PRO A 51 -4.07 -2.84 0.25
C PRO A 51 -4.84 -3.74 -0.71
N SER A 52 -4.83 -5.04 -0.44
CA SER A 52 -5.67 -6.00 -1.16
C SER A 52 -6.38 -6.88 -0.14
N ALA A 53 -7.65 -7.17 -0.40
CA ALA A 53 -8.42 -8.16 0.35
C ALA A 53 -8.69 -9.36 -0.55
N PRO A 54 -8.94 -10.55 0.01
CA PRO A 54 -9.40 -11.69 -0.79
C PRO A 54 -10.59 -11.26 -1.64
N ALA A 55 -10.50 -11.48 -2.96
CA ALA A 55 -11.59 -11.18 -3.87
C ALA A 55 -12.76 -12.12 -3.53
N THR A 56 -13.74 -11.62 -2.77
CA THR A 56 -14.95 -12.37 -2.42
C THR A 56 -15.87 -12.56 -3.64
N LYS A 57 -15.58 -11.90 -4.77
CA LYS A 57 -16.32 -12.02 -6.02
C LYS A 57 -15.40 -12.08 -7.25
N PRO A 58 -15.72 -12.93 -8.26
CA PRO A 58 -14.94 -13.08 -9.50
C PRO A 58 -14.94 -11.86 -10.45
N ASP A 59 -15.74 -10.83 -10.16
CA ASP A 59 -16.04 -9.70 -11.05
C ASP A 59 -15.29 -8.40 -10.73
N ARG A 60 -14.35 -8.42 -9.77
CA ARG A 60 -13.55 -7.24 -9.42
C ARG A 60 -12.56 -6.93 -10.54
N CYS A 61 -12.81 -5.85 -11.28
CA CYS A 61 -11.91 -5.32 -12.30
C CYS A 61 -10.85 -4.37 -11.69
N MET A 62 -9.82 -4.05 -12.47
CA MET A 62 -8.78 -3.10 -12.05
C MET A 62 -9.31 -1.66 -12.04
N VAL A 63 -8.63 -0.79 -11.29
CA VAL A 63 -8.81 0.68 -11.37
C VAL A 63 -8.77 1.14 -12.84
N HIS A 64 -9.53 2.20 -13.16
CA HIS A 64 -9.83 2.70 -14.52
C HIS A 64 -10.85 1.88 -15.33
N ASN A 65 -11.37 0.77 -14.82
CA ASN A 65 -12.52 0.11 -15.43
C ASN A 65 -13.84 0.75 -14.94
N PRO A 66 -14.84 1.02 -15.82
CA PRO A 66 -16.13 1.60 -15.40
C PRO A 66 -16.92 0.77 -14.38
N GLY A 67 -16.70 -0.55 -14.33
CA GLY A 67 -17.29 -1.44 -13.34
C GLY A 67 -16.51 -1.52 -12.03
N TYR A 68 -15.49 -0.67 -11.82
CA TYR A 68 -14.66 -0.71 -10.63
C TYR A 68 -15.47 -0.36 -9.39
N ASP A 69 -15.56 -1.33 -8.48
CA ASP A 69 -16.17 -1.21 -7.17
C ASP A 69 -15.06 -1.35 -6.11
N PHE A 70 -14.90 -0.33 -5.25
CA PHE A 70 -13.90 -0.36 -4.19
C PHE A 70 -14.30 -1.38 -3.10
N ASN A 71 -13.34 -1.98 -2.40
CA ASN A 71 -13.67 -2.87 -1.30
C ASN A 71 -13.69 -2.09 0.01
N ASP A 72 -14.87 -1.69 0.47
CA ASP A 72 -15.06 -0.90 1.69
C ASP A 72 -14.48 -1.55 2.95
N ALA A 73 -14.33 -2.88 2.97
CA ALA A 73 -13.67 -3.57 4.08
C ALA A 73 -12.19 -3.17 4.24
N LEU A 74 -11.57 -2.60 3.18
CA LEU A 74 -10.19 -2.11 3.23
C LEU A 74 -10.05 -0.71 3.84
N LEU A 75 -11.15 0.04 4.04
CA LEU A 75 -11.09 1.40 4.58
C LEU A 75 -10.42 1.42 5.96
N LEU A 76 -10.85 0.54 6.87
CA LEU A 76 -10.29 0.46 8.22
C LEU A 76 -8.84 -0.05 8.20
N THR A 77 -8.51 -1.02 7.35
CA THR A 77 -7.14 -1.54 7.19
C THR A 77 -6.19 -0.46 6.70
N GLY A 78 -6.58 0.30 5.67
CA GLY A 78 -5.78 1.41 5.15
C GLY A 78 -5.59 2.52 6.18
N ALA A 79 -6.66 2.90 6.89
CA ALA A 79 -6.59 3.91 7.95
C ALA A 79 -5.67 3.47 9.10
N ALA A 80 -5.81 2.22 9.57
CA ALA A 80 -4.96 1.67 10.63
C ALA A 80 -3.48 1.67 10.23
N LEU A 81 -3.17 1.29 8.99
CA LEU A 81 -1.80 1.31 8.48
C LEU A 81 -1.24 2.74 8.43
N TRP A 82 -2.01 3.71 7.93
CA TRP A 82 -1.58 5.10 7.88
C TRP A 82 -1.31 5.69 9.28
N CYS A 83 -2.21 5.43 10.24
CA CYS A 83 -2.03 5.84 11.63
C CYS A 83 -0.77 5.18 12.23
N GLY A 84 -0.58 3.88 12.03
CA GLY A 84 0.59 3.15 12.54
C GLY A 84 1.91 3.67 11.96
N LEU A 85 1.95 3.99 10.67
CA LEU A 85 3.12 4.58 10.01
C LEU A 85 3.41 5.98 10.57
N THR A 86 2.38 6.79 10.73
CA THR A 86 2.49 8.15 11.28
C THR A 86 3.01 8.11 12.71
N GLU A 87 2.45 7.25 13.57
CA GLU A 87 2.92 7.05 14.94
C GLU A 87 4.36 6.55 15.00
N ARG A 88 4.73 5.58 14.15
CA ARG A 88 6.08 5.01 14.10
C ARG A 88 7.13 6.01 13.62
N TYR A 89 6.75 6.96 12.76
CA TYR A 89 7.64 7.95 12.18
C TYR A 89 7.82 9.20 13.07
N LEU A 90 6.76 9.62 13.77
CA LEU A 90 6.75 10.86 14.56
C LEU A 90 7.08 10.68 16.05
N ARG A 91 7.17 9.43 16.54
CA ARG A 91 7.66 9.11 17.89
C ARG A 91 9.12 8.71 17.83
#